data_AF-A0A3D2UMG1-F1
#
_entry.id   AF-A0A3D2UMG1-F1
#
_cell.length_a   1.000
_cell.length_b   1.000
_cell.length_c   1.000
_cell.angle_alpha   90.00
_cell.angle_beta   90.00
_cell.angle_gamma   90.00
#
_symmetry.space_group_name_H-M   'P 1'
#
loop_
_entity.id
_entity.type
_entity.pdbx_description
1 polymer ?
#
loop_
_entity_poly.entity_id
_entity_poly.type
_entity_poly.pdbx_seq_one_letter_code
_entity_poly.pdbx_strand_id
1 'polypeptide(L)'
;MKPIWHIIIYTLIAGVIAAVTAPIPGTSLLLTALEVFMIVHLAKINEAKLELKEIGYTAVALYGLSTILKDTALEILTFVPLVGWVVEVIVAVLFVFFLGILANLYFSKPSRKQVN
;
A
#
# COMPACT_ATOMS: atom_id res chain seq x y z
N MET A 1 -17.16 6.65 9.50
CA MET A 1 -16.28 7.59 8.77
C MET A 1 -16.16 7.13 7.32
N LYS A 2 -16.14 8.03 6.34
CA LYS A 2 -16.03 7.64 4.91
C LYS A 2 -14.73 6.85 4.67
N PRO A 3 -14.72 5.83 3.80
CA PRO A 3 -13.54 4.99 3.59
C PRO A 3 -12.32 5.79 3.09
N ILE A 4 -12.56 6.90 2.40
CA ILE A 4 -11.53 7.87 1.97
C ILE A 4 -10.68 8.43 3.11
N TRP A 5 -11.26 8.58 4.31
CA TRP A 5 -10.52 9.11 5.45
C TRP A 5 -9.49 8.12 5.98
N HIS A 6 -9.77 6.83 5.86
CA HIS A 6 -8.84 5.77 6.25
C HIS A 6 -7.66 5.74 5.28
N ILE A 7 -7.92 5.85 3.97
CA ILE A 7 -6.88 5.90 2.95
C ILE A 7 -5.89 7.03 3.25
N ILE A 8 -6.39 8.25 3.51
CA ILE A 8 -5.52 9.40 3.80
C ILE A 8 -4.67 9.17 5.06
N ILE A 9 -5.25 8.58 6.11
CA ILE A 9 -4.49 8.25 7.33
C ILE A 9 -3.37 7.24 7.01
N TYR A 10 -3.68 6.17 6.29
CA TYR A 10 -2.66 5.18 5.90
C TYR A 10 -1.59 5.78 4.99
N THR A 11 -1.96 6.65 4.07
CA THR A 11 -1.02 7.38 3.22
C THR A 11 -0.08 8.27 4.03
N LEU A 12 -0.60 8.99 5.03
CA LEU A 12 0.24 9.81 5.92
C LEU A 12 1.18 8.94 6.75
N ILE A 13 0.68 7.83 7.31
CA ILE A 13 1.51 6.88 8.06
C ILE A 13 2.61 6.30 7.16
N ALA A 14 2.29 5.94 5.92
CA ALA A 14 3.25 5.44 4.94
C ALA A 14 4.34 6.47 4.63
N GLY A 15 3.96 7.75 4.47
CA GLY A 15 4.91 8.84 4.27
C GLY A 15 5.84 9.03 5.46
N VAL A 16 5.32 8.95 6.69
CA VAL A 16 6.14 9.03 7.92
C VAL A 16 7.08 7.84 8.04
N ILE A 17 6.58 6.62 7.83
CA ILE A 17 7.40 5.40 7.85
C ILE A 17 8.52 5.54 6.81
N ALA A 18 8.19 5.86 5.56
CA ALA A 18 9.17 6.02 4.51
C ALA A 18 10.19 7.13 4.85
N ALA A 19 9.77 8.28 5.36
CA ALA A 19 10.69 9.37 5.68
C ALA A 19 11.69 8.98 6.78
N VAL A 20 11.23 8.25 7.80
CA VAL A 20 12.04 7.87 8.96
C VAL A 20 12.90 6.65 8.67
N THR A 21 12.40 5.69 7.88
CA THR A 21 13.04 4.38 7.72
C THR A 21 13.63 4.14 6.33
N ALA A 22 13.41 4.99 5.33
CA ALA A 22 13.94 4.78 3.96
C ALA A 22 15.43 4.38 3.90
N PRO A 23 16.36 4.98 4.67
CA PRO A 23 17.77 4.57 4.65
C PRO A 23 18.03 3.16 5.23
N ILE A 24 17.03 2.54 5.86
CA ILE A 24 17.13 1.27 6.56
C ILE A 24 16.63 0.14 5.64
N PRO A 25 17.47 -0.87 5.36
CA PRO A 25 17.05 -2.08 4.67
C PRO A 25 15.86 -2.74 5.38
N GLY A 26 14.84 -3.15 4.62
CA GLY A 26 13.61 -3.77 5.18
C GLY A 26 12.43 -2.81 5.35
N THR A 27 12.58 -1.52 5.05
CA THR A 27 11.45 -0.56 5.03
C THR A 27 10.31 -0.97 4.09
N SER A 28 10.62 -1.65 2.99
CA SER A 28 9.61 -2.24 2.10
C SER A 28 8.69 -3.24 2.83
N LEU A 29 9.20 -4.02 3.78
CA LEU A 29 8.39 -4.96 4.56
C LEU A 29 7.43 -4.24 5.51
N LEU A 30 7.88 -3.15 6.14
CA LEU A 30 7.03 -2.32 7.00
C LEU A 30 5.90 -1.66 6.19
N LEU A 31 6.23 -1.11 5.03
CA LEU A 31 5.25 -0.52 4.12
C LEU A 31 4.27 -1.59 3.58
N THR A 32 4.77 -2.77 3.21
CA THR A 32 3.94 -3.90 2.76
C THR A 32 2.98 -4.34 3.86
N ALA A 33 3.45 -4.45 5.11
CA ALA A 33 2.60 -4.81 6.24
C ALA A 33 1.48 -3.76 6.45
N LEU A 34 1.82 -2.47 6.32
CA LEU A 34 0.84 -1.38 6.37
C LEU A 34 -0.18 -1.46 5.23
N GLU A 35 0.27 -1.70 4.00
CA GLU A 35 -0.59 -1.83 2.81
C GLU A 35 -1.57 -2.99 2.94
N VAL A 36 -1.08 -4.17 3.37
CA VAL A 36 -1.93 -5.34 3.63
C VAL A 36 -2.93 -5.03 4.73
N PHE A 37 -2.50 -4.41 5.82
CA PHE A 37 -3.40 -4.02 6.91
C PHE A 37 -4.47 -3.03 6.45
N MET A 38 -4.10 -2.04 5.61
CA MET A 38 -5.03 -1.10 4.99
C MET A 38 -6.08 -1.84 4.14
N ILE A 39 -5.66 -2.78 3.28
CA ILE A 39 -6.58 -3.55 2.44
C ILE A 39 -7.55 -4.37 3.29
N VAL A 40 -7.03 -5.08 4.29
CA VAL A 40 -7.86 -5.87 5.22
C VAL A 40 -8.83 -4.98 5.98
N HIS A 41 -8.40 -3.80 6.41
CA HIS A 41 -9.27 -2.85 7.10
C HIS A 41 -10.34 -2.28 6.17
N LEU A 42 -9.99 -1.89 4.95
CA LEU A 42 -10.95 -1.40 3.94
C LEU A 42 -11.97 -2.46 3.55
N ALA A 43 -11.56 -3.72 3.41
CA ALA A 43 -12.47 -4.83 3.20
C ALA A 43 -13.49 -4.97 4.34
N LYS A 44 -13.02 -4.92 5.60
CA LYS A 44 -13.92 -4.97 6.77
C LYS A 44 -14.91 -3.82 6.80
N ILE A 45 -14.46 -2.60 6.49
CA ILE A 45 -15.33 -1.40 6.45
C ILE A 45 -16.37 -1.50 5.33
N ASN A 46 -16.05 -2.16 4.22
CA ASN A 46 -16.96 -2.37 3.08
C ASN A 46 -17.71 -3.72 3.16
N GLU A 47 -17.72 -4.40 4.32
CA GLU A 47 -18.37 -5.71 4.54
C GLU A 47 -17.94 -6.82 3.55
N ALA A 48 -16.75 -6.69 2.96
CA ALA A 48 -16.19 -7.69 2.06
C ALA A 48 -15.55 -8.83 2.87
N LYS A 49 -15.88 -10.09 2.53
CA LYS A 49 -15.20 -11.26 3.10
C LYS A 49 -13.87 -11.45 2.37
N LEU A 50 -12.76 -11.37 3.11
CA LEU A 50 -11.43 -11.77 2.65
C LEU A 50 -11.02 -13.05 3.36
N GLU A 51 -10.69 -14.08 2.60
CA GLU A 51 -10.08 -15.30 3.15
C GLU A 51 -8.59 -15.08 3.45
N LEU A 52 -8.05 -15.81 4.43
CA LEU A 52 -6.63 -15.71 4.81
C LEU A 52 -5.69 -15.98 3.63
N LYS A 53 -6.11 -16.85 2.70
CA LYS A 53 -5.40 -17.16 1.47
C LYS A 53 -5.33 -15.95 0.53
N GLU A 54 -6.43 -15.19 0.40
CA GLU A 54 -6.50 -13.98 -0.42
C GLU A 54 -5.64 -12.87 0.18
N ILE A 55 -5.61 -12.74 1.51
CA ILE A 55 -4.72 -11.82 2.23
C ILE A 55 -3.25 -12.18 1.96
N GLY A 56 -2.90 -13.47 2.04
CA GLY A 56 -1.56 -13.97 1.74
C GLY A 56 -1.12 -13.70 0.30
N TYR A 57 -1.98 -14.01 -0.68
CA TYR A 57 -1.70 -13.68 -2.09
C TYR A 57 -1.55 -12.19 -2.33
N THR A 58 -2.41 -11.38 -1.70
CA THR A 58 -2.32 -9.91 -1.78
C THR A 58 -1.00 -9.43 -1.22
N ALA A 59 -0.58 -9.93 -0.05
CA ALA A 59 0.69 -9.57 0.57
C ALA A 59 1.90 -9.91 -0.31
N VAL A 60 1.93 -11.10 -0.90
CA VAL A 60 3.03 -11.53 -1.79
C VAL A 60 3.02 -10.72 -3.09
N ALA A 61 1.85 -10.48 -3.69
CA ALA A 61 1.72 -9.68 -4.91
C ALA A 61 2.15 -8.22 -4.66
N LEU A 62 1.72 -7.64 -3.55
CA LEU A 62 2.14 -6.30 -3.13
C LEU A 62 3.63 -6.24 -2.89
N TYR A 63 4.20 -7.17 -2.13
CA TYR A 63 5.62 -7.23 -1.89
C TYR A 63 6.43 -7.31 -3.19
N GLY A 64 6.01 -8.17 -4.13
CA GLY A 64 6.64 -8.31 -5.44
C GLY A 64 6.57 -7.02 -6.28
N LEU A 65 5.39 -6.41 -6.38
CA LEU A 65 5.18 -5.14 -7.09
C LEU A 65 5.99 -4.00 -6.47
N SER A 66 5.94 -3.86 -5.15
CA SER A 66 6.68 -2.83 -4.40
C SER A 66 8.19 -2.98 -4.56
N THR A 67 8.69 -4.22 -4.63
CA THR A 67 10.12 -4.49 -4.87
C THR A 67 10.53 -4.07 -6.27
N ILE A 68 9.77 -4.46 -7.29
CA ILE A 68 10.04 -4.06 -8.69
C ILE A 68 10.00 -2.53 -8.83
N LEU A 69 9.00 -1.86 -8.25
CA LEU A 69 8.89 -0.40 -8.30
C LEU A 69 10.09 0.26 -7.60
N LYS A 70 10.51 -0.24 -6.44
CA LYS A 70 11.65 0.30 -5.70
C LYS A 70 12.96 0.08 -6.42
N ASP A 71 13.20 -1.11 -6.96
CA ASP A 71 14.41 -1.42 -7.71
C ASP A 71 14.49 -0.55 -8.97
N THR A 72 13.37 -0.39 -9.68
CA THR A 72 13.28 0.51 -10.85
C THR A 72 13.52 1.97 -10.46
N ALA A 73 12.92 2.43 -9.36
CA ALA A 73 13.12 3.79 -8.87
C ALA A 73 14.58 4.03 -8.49
N LEU A 74 15.19 3.12 -7.74
CA LEU A 74 16.60 3.21 -7.34
C LEU A 74 17.53 3.19 -8.55
N GLU A 75 17.28 2.34 -9.54
CA GLU A 75 18.04 2.29 -10.79
C GLU A 75 17.98 3.63 -11.55
N ILE A 76 16.79 4.21 -11.69
CA ILE A 76 16.60 5.55 -12.29
C ILE A 76 17.30 6.64 -11.45
N LEU A 77 17.33 6.49 -10.13
CA LEU A 77 17.88 7.48 -9.19
C LEU A 77 19.38 7.32 -8.92
N THR A 78 20.04 6.26 -9.41
CA THR A 78 21.50 6.10 -9.31
C THR A 78 22.26 7.27 -9.93
N PHE A 79 21.61 8.07 -10.80
CA PHE A 79 22.17 9.28 -11.39
C PHE A 79 22.10 10.52 -10.48
N VAL A 80 21.41 10.49 -9.32
CA VAL A 80 21.28 11.64 -8.40
C VAL A 80 21.29 11.21 -6.91
N PRO A 81 22.47 11.19 -6.24
CA PRO A 81 22.68 10.58 -4.91
C PRO A 81 21.85 11.16 -3.74
N LEU A 82 21.36 12.40 -3.83
CA LEU A 82 20.58 13.07 -2.77
C LEU A 82 19.06 13.05 -3.02
N VAL A 83 18.63 12.74 -4.24
CA VAL A 83 17.20 12.74 -4.62
C VAL A 83 16.55 11.40 -4.30
N GLY A 84 17.34 10.32 -4.13
CA GLY A 84 16.88 8.98 -3.79
C GLY A 84 15.90 8.93 -2.62
N TRP A 85 16.27 9.54 -1.48
CA TRP A 85 15.46 9.51 -0.25
C TRP A 85 14.10 10.21 -0.41
N VAL A 86 14.08 11.40 -1.00
CA VAL A 86 12.83 12.15 -1.21
C VAL A 86 11.91 11.41 -2.17
N VAL A 87 12.47 10.82 -3.22
CA VAL A 87 11.69 10.06 -4.20
C VAL A 87 11.12 8.79 -3.59
N GLU A 88 11.84 8.09 -2.71
CA GLU A 88 11.29 6.94 -1.99
C GLU A 88 10.05 7.32 -1.16
N VAL A 89 10.07 8.46 -0.47
CA VAL A 89 8.91 8.95 0.28
C VAL A 89 7.73 9.24 -0.64
N ILE A 90 7.98 9.93 -1.77
CA ILE A 90 6.94 10.25 -2.75
C ILE A 90 6.33 8.98 -3.34
N VAL A 91 7.17 8.03 -3.74
CA VAL A 91 6.73 6.74 -4.31
C VAL A 91 5.89 5.98 -3.29
N ALA A 92 6.32 5.88 -2.03
CA ALA A 92 5.56 5.20 -0.98
C ALA A 92 4.19 5.86 -0.75
N VAL A 93 4.13 7.19 -0.65
CA VAL A 93 2.89 7.95 -0.47
C VAL A 93 1.93 7.72 -1.63
N LEU A 94 2.42 7.85 -2.87
CA LEU A 94 1.61 7.66 -4.08
C LEU A 94 1.11 6.22 -4.19
N PHE A 95 1.97 5.25 -3.92
CA PHE A 95 1.62 3.84 -4.02
C PHE A 95 0.55 3.43 -3.01
N VAL A 96 0.71 3.80 -1.73
CA VAL A 96 -0.28 3.51 -0.68
C VAL A 96 -1.60 4.24 -0.96
N PHE A 97 -1.55 5.51 -1.39
CA PHE A 97 -2.76 6.25 -1.76
C PHE A 97 -3.51 5.58 -2.91
N PHE A 98 -2.79 5.24 -3.98
CA PHE A 98 -3.34 4.58 -5.16
C PHE A 98 -3.95 3.22 -4.82
N LEU A 99 -3.24 2.40 -4.05
CA LEU A 99 -3.74 1.11 -3.58
C LEU A 99 -4.98 1.26 -2.71
N GLY A 100 -5.00 2.23 -1.81
CA GLY A 100 -6.15 2.51 -0.96
C GLY A 100 -7.39 2.86 -1.79
N ILE A 101 -7.23 3.70 -2.83
CA ILE A 101 -8.31 4.01 -3.76
C ILE A 101 -8.75 2.77 -4.52
N LEU A 102 -7.81 1.99 -5.06
CA LEU A 102 -8.12 0.80 -5.85
C LEU A 102 -8.86 -0.25 -5.03
N ALA A 103 -8.37 -0.53 -3.81
CA ALA A 103 -9.01 -1.43 -2.86
C ALA A 103 -10.41 -0.92 -2.49
N ASN A 104 -10.56 0.37 -2.21
CA ASN A 104 -11.86 0.94 -1.93
C ASN A 104 -12.82 0.82 -3.12
N LEU A 105 -12.38 1.11 -4.36
CA LEU A 105 -13.21 0.93 -5.55
C LEU A 105 -13.61 -0.53 -5.78
N TYR A 106 -12.69 -1.45 -5.49
CA TYR A 106 -12.94 -2.89 -5.60
C TYR A 106 -14.01 -3.35 -4.59
N PHE A 107 -13.90 -2.93 -3.32
CA PHE A 107 -14.83 -3.34 -2.27
C PHE A 107 -16.14 -2.52 -2.24
N SER A 108 -16.13 -1.28 -2.72
CA SER A 108 -17.34 -0.43 -2.79
C SER A 108 -18.29 -0.83 -3.92
N LYS A 109 -17.93 -1.75 -4.82
CA LYS A 109 -18.88 -2.25 -5.83
C LYS A 109 -20.04 -2.99 -5.14
N PRO A 110 -21.30 -2.63 -5.42
CA PRO A 110 -22.45 -3.36 -4.91
C PRO A 110 -22.60 -4.70 -5.62
N SER A 111 -21.77 -5.70 -5.28
CA SER A 111 -22.08 -7.10 -5.56
C SER A 111 -21.21 -8.08 -4.77
N ARG A 112 -21.73 -8.46 -3.59
CA ARG A 112 -22.06 -9.86 -3.33
C ARG A 112 -23.15 -9.90 -2.26
N LYS A 113 -24.36 -9.44 -2.61
CA LYS A 113 -25.56 -10.03 -1.99
C LYS A 113 -25.40 -11.53 -2.21
N GLN A 114 -25.13 -12.23 -1.12
CA GLN A 114 -25.21 -13.68 -1.08
C GLN A 114 -26.60 -14.03 -1.64
N VAL A 115 -26.59 -14.63 -2.81
CA VAL A 115 -27.75 -15.39 -3.27
C VAL A 115 -27.93 -16.47 -2.20
N ASN A 116 -29.10 -16.45 -1.58
CA ASN A 116 -29.60 -17.44 -0.61
C ASN A 116 -29.23 -18.87 -0.99
#